data_AF-A0AAN0K2H5-F1
#
_entry.id   AF-A0AAN0K2H5-F1
#
_cell.length_a   1.000
_cell.length_b   1.000
_cell.length_c   1.000
_cell.angle_alpha   90.00
_cell.angle_beta   90.00
_cell.angle_gamma   90.00
#
_symmetry.space_group_name_H-M   'P 1'
#
loop_
_entity.id
_entity.type
_entity.pdbx_description
1 polymer ?
#
loop_
_entity_poly.entity_id
_entity_poly.type
_entity_poly.pdbx_seq_one_letter_code
_entity_poly.pdbx_strand_id
1 'polypeptide(L)'
;KSGTPETDEVAMSPASTGKATVYVHRPEINHPLAKKIYELQDVFADALQLTMESFLKKPALLHKVLNYLTMHIHALLGPIRKNNPSAVQAVREEFSDIESMTDLFIILQDKYVSWFNYELIVKLVRVFLSDNRILKRTWSAYEEKLKDYFINSGGLLKDADALEFGITDAPPGTKVVIAKVDRDDYTLDDLFFFRS
;
A
#
# COMPACT_ATOMS: atom_id res chain seq x y z
N LYS A 1 -16.67 -22.04 -72.71
CA LYS A 1 -17.61 -21.38 -71.76
C LYS A 1 -17.56 -22.21 -70.47
N SER A 2 -16.59 -21.89 -69.60
CA SER A 2 -16.78 -21.14 -68.32
C SER A 2 -17.73 -21.89 -67.39
N GLY A 3 -17.38 -22.40 -66.21
CA GLY A 3 -16.27 -22.15 -65.28
C GLY A 3 -16.90 -21.98 -63.87
N THR A 4 -16.69 -22.93 -62.96
CA THR A 4 -17.01 -22.87 -61.51
C THR A 4 -15.99 -21.95 -60.78
N PRO A 5 -16.18 -21.46 -59.52
CA PRO A 5 -17.02 -21.98 -58.42
C PRO A 5 -17.81 -20.93 -57.59
N GLU A 6 -18.45 -21.43 -56.52
CA GLU A 6 -19.21 -20.78 -55.45
C GLU A 6 -18.56 -19.52 -54.85
N THR A 7 -19.41 -18.55 -54.50
CA THR A 7 -19.11 -17.44 -53.59
C THR A 7 -20.25 -17.32 -52.59
N ASP A 8 -19.94 -17.67 -51.33
CA ASP A 8 -20.71 -17.31 -50.14
C ASP A 8 -20.64 -15.80 -49.94
N GLU A 9 -21.75 -15.06 -50.03
CA GLU A 9 -21.82 -13.70 -49.45
C GLU A 9 -23.22 -13.35 -48.93
N VAL A 10 -23.26 -13.22 -47.59
CA VAL A 10 -23.93 -12.16 -46.80
C VAL A 10 -25.47 -12.16 -46.77
N ALA A 11 -26.01 -12.95 -45.83
CA ALA A 11 -27.27 -12.60 -45.16
C ALA A 11 -26.96 -11.61 -44.02
N MET A 12 -27.17 -10.31 -44.26
CA MET A 12 -27.16 -9.29 -43.21
C MET A 12 -28.32 -9.55 -42.23
N SER A 13 -27.98 -10.03 -41.04
CA SER A 13 -28.88 -9.99 -39.88
C SER A 13 -28.96 -8.56 -39.32
N PRO A 14 -30.11 -8.11 -38.80
CA PRO A 14 -30.26 -6.76 -38.30
C PRO A 14 -29.34 -6.54 -37.10
N ALA A 15 -28.54 -5.48 -37.17
CA ALA A 15 -27.71 -5.03 -36.08
C ALA A 15 -28.57 -4.82 -34.83
N SER A 16 -28.39 -5.70 -33.84
CA SER A 16 -28.83 -5.48 -32.48
C SER A 16 -28.32 -4.11 -32.06
N THR A 17 -29.24 -3.18 -31.85
CA THR A 17 -28.97 -1.87 -31.28
C THR A 17 -28.67 -2.06 -29.79
N GLY A 18 -27.56 -2.72 -29.51
CA GLY A 18 -26.95 -2.72 -28.19
C GLY A 18 -26.56 -1.28 -27.92
N LYS A 19 -27.34 -0.59 -27.08
CA LYS A 19 -26.92 0.66 -26.46
C LYS A 19 -25.59 0.36 -25.77
N ALA A 20 -24.49 0.68 -26.43
CA ALA A 20 -23.20 0.76 -25.80
C ALA A 20 -23.36 1.85 -24.73
N THR A 21 -23.62 1.44 -23.50
CA THR A 21 -23.38 2.27 -22.34
C THR A 21 -21.89 2.57 -22.35
N VAL A 22 -21.52 3.65 -23.03
CA VAL A 22 -20.23 4.30 -22.86
C VAL A 22 -20.21 4.68 -21.39
N TYR A 23 -19.48 3.91 -20.59
CA TYR A 23 -19.12 4.32 -19.24
C TYR A 23 -18.28 5.59 -19.40
N VAL A 24 -18.95 6.74 -19.34
CA VAL A 24 -18.27 8.01 -19.15
C VAL A 24 -17.65 7.90 -17.76
N HIS A 25 -16.35 7.66 -17.70
CA HIS A 25 -15.57 7.82 -16.49
C HIS A 25 -15.71 9.29 -16.09
N ARG A 26 -16.70 9.59 -15.26
CA ARG A 26 -16.72 10.83 -14.49
C ARG A 26 -15.81 10.55 -13.31
N PRO A 27 -14.60 11.14 -13.24
CA PRO A 27 -13.91 11.19 -11.98
C PRO A 27 -14.86 11.93 -11.05
N GLU A 28 -15.46 11.20 -10.12
CA GLU A 28 -16.19 11.80 -9.03
C GLU A 28 -15.11 12.47 -8.19
N ILE A 29 -14.79 13.73 -8.50
CA ILE A 29 -13.86 14.53 -7.71
C ILE A 29 -14.63 14.88 -6.44
N ASN A 30 -14.73 13.91 -5.53
CA ASN A 30 -15.14 14.16 -4.17
C ASN A 30 -14.04 14.98 -3.51
N HIS A 31 -14.02 16.29 -3.81
CA HIS A 31 -13.07 17.27 -3.29
C HIS A 31 -12.86 17.15 -1.77
N PRO A 32 -13.88 16.83 -0.93
CA PRO A 32 -13.67 16.59 0.50
C PRO A 32 -12.84 15.34 0.82
N LEU A 33 -12.99 14.25 0.07
CA LEU A 33 -12.23 13.01 0.28
C LEU A 33 -10.79 13.16 -0.20
N ALA A 34 -10.59 13.74 -1.39
CA ALA A 34 -9.26 14.07 -1.89
C ALA A 34 -8.52 14.99 -0.91
N LYS A 35 -9.18 16.01 -0.37
CA LYS A 35 -8.63 16.88 0.66
C LYS A 35 -8.22 16.10 1.93
N LYS A 36 -9.06 15.17 2.40
CA LYS A 36 -8.72 14.33 3.57
C LYS A 36 -7.51 13.42 3.33
N ILE A 37 -7.31 12.91 2.11
CA ILE A 37 -6.11 12.15 1.74
C ILE A 37 -4.86 13.04 1.85
N TYR A 38 -4.90 14.25 1.31
CA TYR A 38 -3.78 15.19 1.44
C TYR A 38 -3.50 15.52 2.92
N GLU A 39 -4.54 15.79 3.70
CA GLU A 39 -4.38 16.03 5.15
C GLU A 39 -3.77 14.82 5.88
N LEU A 40 -4.09 13.58 5.48
CA LEU A 40 -3.45 12.37 6.02
C LEU A 40 -1.99 12.24 5.60
N GLN A 41 -1.68 12.54 4.34
CA GLN A 41 -0.31 12.50 3.83
C GLN A 41 0.58 13.52 4.56
N ASP A 42 0.07 14.72 4.82
CA ASP A 42 0.79 15.75 5.58
C ASP A 42 1.03 15.31 7.03
N VAL A 43 0.00 14.79 7.72
CA VAL A 43 0.15 14.31 9.11
C VAL A 43 1.11 13.12 9.17
N PHE A 44 1.09 12.24 8.17
CA PHE A 44 2.07 11.16 8.04
C PHE A 44 3.49 11.70 7.87
N ALA A 45 3.69 12.67 6.97
CA ALA A 45 4.99 13.27 6.72
C ALA A 45 5.55 13.92 7.99
N ASP A 46 4.72 14.64 8.74
CA ASP A 46 5.10 15.23 10.04
C ASP A 46 5.48 14.16 11.07
N ALA A 47 4.71 13.07 11.16
CA ALA A 47 4.98 11.95 12.06
C ALA A 47 6.28 11.23 11.69
N LEU A 48 6.54 11.04 10.39
CA LEU A 48 7.74 10.41 9.87
C LEU A 48 8.96 11.30 10.11
N GLN A 49 8.87 12.59 9.84
CA GLN A 49 9.93 13.58 10.10
C GLN A 49 10.33 13.58 11.57
N LEU A 50 9.36 13.65 12.48
CA LEU A 50 9.62 13.61 13.92
C LEU A 50 10.28 12.28 14.35
N THR A 51 9.90 11.19 13.68
CA THR A 51 10.50 9.87 13.91
C THR A 51 11.95 9.84 13.45
N MET A 52 12.23 10.29 12.23
CA MET A 52 13.57 10.41 11.66
C MET A 52 14.47 11.25 12.57
N GLU A 53 14.02 12.44 12.98
CA GLU A 53 14.77 13.31 13.91
C GLU A 53 15.08 12.62 15.25
N SER A 54 14.18 11.79 15.75
CA SER A 54 14.39 11.05 17.00
C SER A 54 15.44 9.94 16.85
N PHE A 55 15.50 9.29 15.68
CA PHE A 55 16.52 8.30 15.36
C PHE A 55 17.88 8.94 15.05
N LEU A 56 17.90 10.10 14.38
CA LEU A 56 19.12 10.87 14.10
C LEU A 56 19.85 11.32 15.37
N LYS A 57 19.12 11.54 16.46
CA LYS A 57 19.69 11.81 17.80
C LYS A 57 20.35 10.57 18.43
N LYS A 58 20.24 9.40 17.81
CA LYS A 58 20.74 8.10 18.30
C LYS A 58 21.46 7.32 17.18
N PRO A 59 22.54 7.87 16.59
CA PRO A 59 23.21 7.25 15.43
C PRO A 59 23.76 5.85 15.74
N ALA A 60 24.15 5.57 16.99
CA ALA A 60 24.61 4.24 17.43
C ALA A 60 23.56 3.12 17.28
N LEU A 61 22.29 3.46 17.02
CA LEU A 61 21.24 2.48 16.77
C LEU A 61 21.23 1.96 15.33
N LEU A 62 21.91 2.61 14.38
CA LEU A 62 21.82 2.29 12.95
C LEU A 62 21.99 0.79 12.67
N HIS A 63 23.10 0.20 13.12
CA HIS A 63 23.35 -1.23 12.88
C HIS A 63 22.27 -2.13 13.51
N LYS A 64 21.76 -1.78 14.69
CA LYS A 64 20.68 -2.55 15.34
C LYS A 64 19.38 -2.46 14.55
N VAL A 65 19.07 -1.29 14.01
CA VAL A 65 17.90 -1.07 13.15
C VAL A 65 18.05 -1.87 11.85
N LEU A 66 19.20 -1.78 11.17
CA LEU A 66 19.47 -2.54 9.94
C LEU A 66 19.36 -4.05 10.16
N ASN A 67 19.93 -4.56 11.26
CA ASN A 67 19.80 -5.98 11.64
C ASN A 67 18.34 -6.36 11.88
N TYR A 68 17.58 -5.53 12.59
CA TYR A 68 16.17 -5.77 12.85
C TYR A 68 15.37 -5.81 11.54
N LEU A 69 15.57 -4.84 10.65
CA LEU A 69 14.92 -4.80 9.34
C LEU A 69 15.28 -6.02 8.49
N THR A 70 16.54 -6.44 8.51
CA THR A 70 17.03 -7.63 7.84
C THR A 70 16.34 -8.91 8.33
N MET A 71 16.09 -9.02 9.63
CA MET A 71 15.32 -10.13 10.23
C MET A 71 13.83 -10.06 9.87
N HIS A 72 13.31 -8.86 9.64
CA HIS A 72 11.90 -8.60 9.34
C HIS A 72 11.68 -8.22 7.86
N ILE A 73 12.51 -8.73 6.95
CA ILE A 73 12.44 -8.42 5.51
C ILE A 73 11.05 -8.71 4.92
N HIS A 74 10.34 -9.71 5.44
CA HIS A 74 8.97 -9.99 5.02
C HIS A 74 7.99 -8.83 5.25
N ALA A 75 8.26 -7.95 6.23
CA ALA A 75 7.47 -6.75 6.48
C ALA A 75 7.76 -5.62 5.49
N LEU A 76 8.92 -5.66 4.79
CA LEU A 76 9.28 -4.73 3.72
C LEU A 76 8.76 -5.21 2.36
N LEU A 77 8.81 -6.52 2.12
CA LEU A 77 8.50 -7.14 0.83
C LEU A 77 7.04 -7.55 0.65
N GLY A 78 6.21 -7.41 1.69
CA GLY A 78 4.83 -7.84 1.66
C GLY A 78 4.65 -9.37 1.51
N PRO A 79 3.39 -9.84 1.47
CA PRO A 79 3.07 -11.26 1.44
C PRO A 79 3.52 -11.98 0.16
N ILE A 80 3.69 -11.25 -0.94
CA ILE A 80 3.95 -11.83 -2.28
C ILE A 80 5.44 -12.00 -2.54
N ARG A 81 6.25 -10.98 -2.24
CA ARG A 81 7.68 -11.00 -2.56
C ARG A 81 8.53 -11.65 -1.47
N LYS A 82 7.99 -11.86 -0.26
CA LYS A 82 8.75 -12.46 0.86
C LYS A 82 9.33 -13.85 0.58
N ASN A 83 8.70 -14.62 -0.30
CA ASN A 83 9.16 -15.96 -0.66
C ASN A 83 10.07 -15.95 -1.91
N ASN A 84 10.32 -14.79 -2.51
CA ASN A 84 11.21 -14.65 -3.64
C ASN A 84 12.65 -14.40 -3.14
N PRO A 85 13.59 -15.36 -3.32
CA PRO A 85 14.96 -15.20 -2.84
C PRO A 85 15.70 -14.03 -3.47
N SER A 86 15.42 -13.69 -4.74
CA SER A 86 16.09 -12.57 -5.41
C SER A 86 15.63 -11.22 -4.84
N ALA A 87 14.34 -11.09 -4.54
CA ALA A 87 13.81 -9.90 -3.88
C ALA A 87 14.39 -9.73 -2.47
N VAL A 88 14.47 -10.81 -1.69
CA VAL A 88 15.11 -10.79 -0.37
C VAL A 88 16.58 -10.40 -0.46
N GLN A 89 17.31 -10.93 -1.43
CA GLN A 89 18.73 -10.62 -1.61
C GLN A 89 18.94 -9.16 -2.03
N ALA A 90 18.12 -8.62 -2.94
CA ALA A 90 18.19 -7.23 -3.35
C ALA A 90 18.00 -6.25 -2.19
N VAL A 91 17.05 -6.51 -1.27
CA VAL A 91 16.86 -5.69 -0.05
C VAL A 91 18.08 -5.78 0.87
N ARG A 92 18.70 -6.95 1.00
CA ARG A 92 19.89 -7.13 1.86
C ARG A 92 21.09 -6.36 1.33
N GLU A 93 21.32 -6.40 0.01
CA GLU A 93 22.38 -5.66 -0.67
C GLU A 93 22.15 -4.15 -0.56
N GLU A 94 20.92 -3.70 -0.81
CA GLU A 94 20.58 -2.28 -0.63
C GLU A 94 20.86 -1.79 0.80
N PHE A 95 20.55 -2.61 1.81
CA PHE A 95 20.79 -2.25 3.20
C PHE A 95 22.24 -2.37 3.65
N SER A 96 23.09 -3.12 2.93
CA SER A 96 24.53 -3.17 3.24
C SER A 96 25.26 -1.88 2.88
N ASP A 97 24.73 -1.11 1.94
CA ASP A 97 25.32 0.15 1.48
C ASP A 97 24.86 1.37 2.32
N ILE A 98 24.00 1.16 3.33
CA ILE A 98 23.47 2.24 4.19
C ILE A 98 24.50 2.61 5.25
N GLU A 99 25.03 3.83 5.15
CA GLU A 99 26.04 4.35 6.08
C GLU A 99 25.46 5.27 7.18
N SER A 100 24.27 5.84 6.95
CA SER A 100 23.65 6.77 7.90
C SER A 100 22.17 6.48 8.17
N MET A 101 21.70 6.99 9.30
CA MET A 101 20.26 6.95 9.63
C MET A 101 19.45 7.79 8.64
N THR A 102 20.02 8.85 8.07
CA THR A 102 19.37 9.65 7.03
C THR A 102 19.12 8.80 5.78
N ASP A 103 20.14 8.11 5.29
CA ASP A 103 20.04 7.26 4.09
C ASP A 103 19.00 6.16 4.30
N LEU A 104 18.98 5.57 5.50
CA LEU A 104 17.97 4.59 5.87
C LEU A 104 16.54 5.14 5.75
N PHE A 105 16.27 6.32 6.33
CA PHE A 105 14.92 6.88 6.31
C PHE A 105 14.51 7.33 4.90
N ILE A 106 15.44 7.80 4.07
CA ILE A 106 15.20 8.09 2.65
C ILE A 106 14.77 6.81 1.91
N ILE A 107 15.56 5.73 2.03
CA ILE A 107 15.25 4.46 1.37
C ILE A 107 13.91 3.88 1.83
N LEU A 108 13.63 3.94 3.15
CA LEU A 108 12.35 3.52 3.69
C LEU A 108 11.21 4.32 3.05
N GLN A 109 11.30 5.66 3.05
CA GLN A 109 10.27 6.54 2.50
C GLN A 109 10.05 6.36 1.00
N ASP A 110 11.10 6.13 0.24
CA ASP A 110 11.02 6.04 -1.22
C ASP A 110 10.48 4.69 -1.70
N LYS A 111 10.71 3.61 -0.93
CA LYS A 111 10.48 2.23 -1.42
C LYS A 111 9.61 1.35 -0.55
N TYR A 112 9.56 1.57 0.76
CA TYR A 112 9.03 0.58 1.69
C TYR A 112 7.92 1.08 2.60
N VAL A 113 7.80 2.39 2.81
CA VAL A 113 6.75 2.98 3.62
C VAL A 113 6.01 4.08 2.88
N SER A 114 4.73 4.20 3.21
CA SER A 114 3.86 5.23 2.67
C SER A 114 2.90 5.67 3.77
N TRP A 115 2.09 6.69 3.50
CA TRP A 115 1.05 7.11 4.43
C TRP A 115 0.08 5.96 4.79
N PHE A 116 -0.14 4.99 3.91
CA PHE A 116 -0.98 3.82 4.22
C PHE A 116 -0.17 2.60 4.70
N ASN A 117 1.10 2.46 4.33
CA ASN A 117 2.00 1.38 4.74
C ASN A 117 3.06 1.89 5.73
N TYR A 118 2.64 2.23 6.94
CA TYR A 118 3.49 2.89 7.95
C TYR A 118 3.81 2.01 9.16
N GLU A 119 3.23 0.80 9.26
CA GLU A 119 3.34 -0.06 10.44
C GLU A 119 4.79 -0.41 10.79
N LEU A 120 5.65 -0.53 9.78
CA LEU A 120 7.06 -0.78 9.99
C LEU A 120 7.71 0.33 10.84
N ILE A 121 7.39 1.59 10.55
CA ILE A 121 7.91 2.74 11.32
C ILE A 121 7.43 2.66 12.76
N VAL A 122 6.16 2.32 12.98
CA VAL A 122 5.61 2.16 14.33
C VAL A 122 6.33 1.03 15.09
N LYS A 123 6.63 -0.10 14.43
CA LYS A 123 7.41 -1.19 15.02
C LYS A 123 8.82 -0.74 15.40
N LEU A 124 9.50 0.00 14.53
CA LEU A 124 10.82 0.57 14.83
C LEU A 124 10.77 1.49 16.05
N VAL A 125 9.79 2.39 16.14
CA VAL A 125 9.59 3.26 17.31
C VAL A 125 9.36 2.44 18.58
N ARG A 126 8.50 1.41 18.52
CA ARG A 126 8.21 0.56 19.69
C ARG A 126 9.44 -0.19 20.19
N VAL A 127 10.28 -0.69 19.29
CA VAL A 127 11.46 -1.51 19.63
C VAL A 127 12.63 -0.64 20.08
N PHE A 128 12.94 0.42 19.35
CA PHE A 128 14.17 1.19 19.55
C PHE A 128 13.98 2.49 20.33
N LEU A 129 12.77 3.03 20.34
CA LEU A 129 12.42 4.29 20.99
C LEU A 129 11.25 4.08 21.98
N SER A 130 11.23 2.94 22.68
CA SER A 130 10.15 2.53 23.59
C SER A 130 9.79 3.59 24.63
N ASP A 131 10.76 4.40 25.08
CA ASP A 131 10.52 5.43 26.10
C ASP A 131 10.05 6.76 25.51
N ASN A 132 10.03 6.90 24.17
CA ASN A 132 9.58 8.11 23.50
C ASN A 132 8.05 8.21 23.49
N ARG A 133 7.49 8.74 24.58
CA ARG A 133 6.04 8.95 24.74
C ARG A 133 5.44 9.88 23.70
N ILE A 134 6.22 10.83 23.17
CA ILE A 134 5.73 11.78 22.16
C ILE A 134 5.46 11.02 20.87
N LEU A 135 6.45 10.27 20.35
CA LEU A 135 6.26 9.47 19.14
C LEU A 135 5.13 8.45 19.27
N LYS A 136 5.01 7.80 20.43
CA LYS A 136 3.89 6.88 20.68
C LYS A 136 2.53 7.56 20.51
N ARG A 137 2.37 8.75 21.11
CA ARG A 137 1.13 9.54 20.97
C ARG A 137 0.90 10.01 19.54
N THR A 138 1.95 10.47 18.86
CA THR A 138 1.88 10.90 17.46
C THR A 138 1.39 9.78 16.55
N TRP A 139 2.00 8.60 16.63
CA TRP A 139 1.60 7.46 15.80
C TRP A 139 0.21 6.91 16.17
N SER A 140 -0.17 6.91 17.45
CA SER A 140 -1.54 6.56 17.85
C SER A 140 -2.58 7.55 17.32
N ALA A 141 -2.30 8.86 17.37
CA ALA A 141 -3.19 9.87 16.82
C ALA A 141 -3.31 9.76 15.29
N TYR A 142 -2.21 9.42 14.61
CA TYR A 142 -2.21 9.14 13.18
C TYR A 142 -3.08 7.93 12.83
N GLU A 143 -2.90 6.82 13.55
CA GLU A 143 -3.68 5.59 13.34
C GLU A 143 -5.18 5.83 13.53
N GLU A 144 -5.59 6.58 14.56
CA GLU A 144 -6.99 6.94 14.77
C GLU A 144 -7.54 7.84 13.65
N LYS A 145 -6.76 8.81 13.15
CA LYS A 145 -7.17 9.61 11.98
C LYS A 145 -7.34 8.76 10.72
N LEU A 146 -6.45 7.80 10.50
CA LEU A 146 -6.53 6.92 9.35
C LEU A 146 -7.77 6.00 9.45
N LYS A 147 -8.08 5.47 10.64
CA LYS A 147 -9.31 4.72 10.90
C LYS A 147 -10.55 5.58 10.67
N ASP A 148 -10.57 6.79 11.20
CA ASP A 148 -11.67 7.75 11.01
C ASP A 148 -11.91 8.01 9.52
N TYR A 149 -10.84 8.22 8.77
CA TYR A 149 -10.93 8.38 7.32
C TYR A 149 -11.59 7.17 6.65
N PHE A 150 -11.15 5.94 6.95
CA PHE A 150 -11.73 4.74 6.35
C PHE A 150 -13.20 4.53 6.73
N ILE A 151 -13.57 4.79 7.98
CA ILE A 151 -14.95 4.64 8.48
C ILE A 151 -15.87 5.73 7.90
N ASN A 152 -15.43 6.99 7.91
CA ASN A 152 -16.27 8.14 7.56
C ASN A 152 -16.19 8.56 6.08
N SER A 153 -15.33 7.94 5.27
CA SER A 153 -15.28 8.20 3.83
C SER A 153 -16.39 7.51 3.04
N GLY A 154 -17.22 6.68 3.68
CA GLY A 154 -18.47 6.18 3.10
C GLY A 154 -18.34 5.23 1.90
N GLY A 155 -17.14 4.83 1.48
CA GLY A 155 -17.02 3.95 0.29
C GLY A 155 -15.67 3.84 -0.41
N LEU A 156 -14.53 4.05 0.26
CA LEU A 156 -13.22 3.63 -0.28
C LEU A 156 -12.81 2.24 0.20
N LEU A 157 -13.80 1.46 0.67
CA LEU A 157 -13.67 0.10 1.15
C LEU A 157 -14.45 -0.78 0.17
N LYS A 158 -13.76 -1.59 -0.64
CA LYS A 158 -14.41 -2.71 -1.30
C LYS A 158 -14.32 -3.92 -0.38
N ASP A 159 -15.46 -4.50 -0.04
CA ASP A 159 -15.53 -5.85 0.51
C ASP A 159 -14.89 -6.78 -0.52
N ALA A 160 -13.80 -7.44 -0.13
CA ALA A 160 -13.10 -8.39 -0.97
C ALA A 160 -12.90 -9.70 -0.21
N ASP A 161 -13.01 -10.82 -0.89
CA ASP A 161 -12.81 -12.13 -0.26
C ASP A 161 -11.32 -12.32 0.05
N ALA A 162 -10.99 -12.54 1.32
CA ALA A 162 -9.62 -12.78 1.78
C ALA A 162 -8.91 -13.91 0.98
N LEU A 163 -9.66 -14.90 0.49
CA LEU A 163 -9.15 -16.00 -0.35
C LEU A 163 -8.66 -15.52 -1.72
N GLU A 164 -9.33 -14.55 -2.35
CA GLU A 164 -8.93 -13.98 -3.64
C GLU A 164 -7.57 -13.27 -3.57
N PHE A 165 -7.15 -12.87 -2.36
CA PHE A 165 -5.91 -12.17 -2.08
C PHE A 165 -4.85 -13.06 -1.39
N GLY A 166 -5.07 -14.37 -1.36
CA GLY A 166 -4.11 -15.34 -0.82
C GLY A 166 -3.95 -15.31 0.71
N ILE A 167 -4.90 -14.69 1.42
CA ILE A 167 -4.97 -14.72 2.88
C ILE A 167 -5.71 -15.98 3.31
N THR A 168 -4.95 -16.97 3.77
CA THR A 168 -5.46 -18.29 4.16
C THR A 168 -5.63 -18.48 5.66
N ASP A 169 -5.17 -17.53 6.48
CA ASP A 169 -5.27 -17.56 7.95
C ASP A 169 -6.50 -16.81 8.49
N ALA A 170 -7.31 -16.19 7.62
CA ALA A 170 -8.54 -15.50 8.00
C ALA A 170 -9.74 -16.49 8.06
N PRO A 171 -10.59 -16.40 9.08
CA PRO A 171 -11.84 -17.16 9.13
C PRO A 171 -12.70 -16.93 7.87
N PRO A 172 -13.36 -17.96 7.32
CA PRO A 172 -14.29 -17.80 6.20
C PRO A 172 -15.36 -16.75 6.52
N GLY A 173 -15.52 -15.74 5.65
CA GLY A 173 -16.43 -14.61 5.86
C GLY A 173 -15.81 -13.38 6.55
N THR A 174 -14.50 -13.38 6.81
CA THR A 174 -13.78 -12.18 7.27
C THR A 174 -13.78 -11.13 6.16
N LYS A 175 -14.45 -10.00 6.40
CA LYS A 175 -14.45 -8.87 5.48
C LYS A 175 -13.10 -8.18 5.51
N VAL A 176 -12.38 -8.22 4.39
CA VAL A 176 -11.20 -7.42 4.18
C VAL A 176 -11.62 -6.07 3.60
N VAL A 177 -11.12 -5.00 4.21
CA VAL A 177 -11.32 -3.63 3.76
C VAL A 177 -10.19 -3.26 2.80
N ILE A 178 -10.45 -3.25 1.48
CA ILE A 178 -9.45 -2.78 0.51
C ILE A 178 -9.54 -1.27 0.35
N ALA A 179 -8.50 -0.57 0.79
CA ALA A 179 -8.28 0.84 0.49
C ALA A 179 -7.77 0.99 -0.96
N LYS A 180 -8.65 1.38 -1.89
CA LYS A 180 -8.22 1.71 -3.27
C LYS A 180 -7.59 3.10 -3.28
N VAL A 181 -6.25 3.20 -3.34
CA VAL A 181 -5.60 4.48 -3.63
C VAL A 181 -5.66 4.68 -5.15
N ASP A 182 -6.28 5.77 -5.62
CA ASP A 182 -6.40 6.11 -7.05
C ASP A 182 -5.04 6.57 -7.62
N ARG A 183 -4.12 5.61 -7.78
CA ARG A 183 -3.00 5.71 -8.71
C ARG A 183 -3.01 4.46 -9.60
N ASP A 184 -2.76 4.66 -10.88
CA ASP A 184 -2.77 3.61 -11.91
C ASP A 184 -1.63 2.58 -11.78
N ASP A 185 -0.86 2.61 -10.69
CA ASP A 185 0.30 1.77 -10.40
C ASP A 185 0.15 0.89 -9.15
N TYR A 186 -1.08 0.64 -8.68
CA TYR A 186 -1.30 -0.20 -7.51
C TYR A 186 -0.74 -1.61 -7.70
N THR A 187 0.03 -2.04 -6.72
CA THR A 187 0.46 -3.42 -6.52
C THR A 187 -0.31 -4.00 -5.34
N LEU A 188 -0.35 -5.32 -5.23
CA LEU A 188 -0.95 -5.99 -4.06
C LEU A 188 -0.25 -5.63 -2.73
N ASP A 189 0.92 -4.98 -2.81
CA ASP A 189 1.67 -4.42 -1.68
C ASP A 189 0.99 -3.14 -1.12
N ASP A 190 0.02 -2.57 -1.84
CA ASP A 190 -0.74 -1.36 -1.47
C ASP A 190 -2.07 -1.65 -0.75
N LEU A 191 -2.29 -2.90 -0.37
CA LEU A 191 -3.50 -3.36 0.31
C LEU A 191 -3.34 -3.31 1.83
N PHE A 192 -4.21 -2.56 2.50
CA PHE A 192 -4.36 -2.63 3.95
C PHE A 192 -5.43 -3.66 4.32
N PHE A 193 -5.21 -4.48 5.34
CA PHE A 193 -6.17 -5.49 5.78
C PHE A 193 -6.68 -5.14 7.18
N PHE A 194 -7.91 -4.64 7.28
CA PHE A 194 -8.59 -4.59 8.58
C PHE A 194 -8.98 -6.01 9.00
N ARG A 195 -8.52 -6.44 10.17
CA ARG A 195 -9.06 -7.61 10.88
C ARG A 195 -10.02 -7.08 11.94
N SER A 196 -11.31 -7.40 11.81
CA SER A 196 -12.34 -7.10 12.82
C SER A 196 -12.19 -7.97 14.05
#